data_AF-A0A843KQN4-F1
#
_entry.id   AF-A0A843KQN4-F1
#
_cell.length_a   1.000
_cell.length_b   1.000
_cell.length_c   1.000
_cell.angle_alpha   90.00
_cell.angle_beta   90.00
_cell.angle_gamma   90.00
#
_symmetry.space_group_name_H-M   'P 1'
#
loop_
_entity.id
_entity.type
_entity.pdbx_description
1 polymer ?
#
loop_
_entity_poly.entity_id
_entity_poly.type
_entity_poly.pdbx_seq_one_letter_code
_entity_poly.pdbx_strand_id
1 'polypeptide(L)'
;MQKRKLINALLYAVEHDGRIGRTKLLKFIFFVDLIYYNQRGTTLCGTAYIRMPKGPAEATAFQLTSESNAYFDVKAPTANAHTGRRVPGGSFRRNPYEAYEYRPRSKADLTIFTPYERVLLWSVLQWMKLKRTDLISDISHYFRLWKEFSDGEDIPLEYFQLNRRERTYLEQSGLRADGFERTFCTGILPLFTEVSNALHPLNAERIATVEEVLDNFIAAYPLPALEIFYDAYLAWDDAYRSTLRHNPSHAPALATEGCDALCFVSHIVATDMIPGVYREEQLQEFCDTAERRFNAERDAITRDNPPSLTPDSDGEVSVLVDMAMRISRDLACSESRAGRR
;
A
#
# COMPACT_ATOMS: atom_id res chain seq x y z
N MET A 1 12.47 0.90 12.74
CA MET A 1 11.63 1.76 11.86
C MET A 1 10.14 1.49 12.04
N GLN A 2 9.67 0.24 11.93
CA GLN A 2 8.25 -0.14 12.06
C GLN A 2 7.55 0.33 13.34
N LYS A 3 8.17 0.19 14.53
CA LYS A 3 7.61 0.73 15.78
C LYS A 3 7.31 2.24 15.73
N ARG A 4 8.17 3.03 15.06
CA ARG A 4 7.95 4.47 14.88
C ARG A 4 6.78 4.72 13.92
N LYS A 5 6.67 3.95 12.84
CA LYS A 5 5.51 3.99 11.92
C LYS A 5 4.22 3.61 12.65
N LEU A 6 4.22 2.54 13.45
CA LEU A 6 3.08 2.13 14.25
C LEU A 6 2.55 3.26 15.15
N ILE A 7 3.44 3.89 15.92
CA ILE A 7 3.05 4.99 16.83
C ILE A 7 2.45 6.16 16.04
N ASN A 8 3.07 6.55 14.92
CA ASN A 8 2.59 7.67 14.12
C ASN A 8 1.30 7.35 13.36
N ALA A 9 1.07 6.09 12.97
CA ALA A 9 -0.19 5.63 12.40
C ALA A 9 -1.33 5.70 13.43
N LEU A 10 -1.07 5.28 14.68
CA LEU A 10 -2.02 5.42 15.78
C LEU A 10 -2.34 6.90 16.09
N LEU A 11 -1.31 7.75 16.16
CA LEU A 11 -1.49 9.19 16.35
C LEU A 11 -2.32 9.81 15.22
N TYR A 12 -2.00 9.46 13.97
CA TYR A 12 -2.73 9.90 12.79
C TYR A 12 -4.22 9.55 12.88
N ALA A 13 -4.55 8.30 13.21
CA ALA A 13 -5.93 7.86 13.33
C ALA A 13 -6.71 8.62 14.43
N VAL A 14 -6.08 8.84 15.59
CA VAL A 14 -6.70 9.60 16.70
C VAL A 14 -6.88 11.07 16.36
N GLU A 15 -5.93 11.69 15.66
CA GLU A 15 -6.02 13.09 15.23
C GLU A 15 -7.14 13.32 14.21
N HIS A 16 -7.32 12.38 13.28
CA HIS A 16 -8.28 12.52 12.18
C HIS A 16 -9.66 11.88 12.45
N ASP A 17 -9.77 11.13 13.54
CA ASP A 17 -11.04 10.64 14.12
C ASP A 17 -10.99 10.72 15.66
N GLY A 18 -11.30 11.90 16.20
CA GLY A 18 -11.32 12.13 17.65
C GLY A 18 -12.37 11.33 18.44
N ARG A 19 -13.20 10.50 17.77
CA ARG A 19 -14.15 9.58 18.41
C ARG A 19 -13.78 8.11 18.15
N ILE A 20 -12.58 7.84 17.63
CA ILE A 20 -12.14 6.48 17.35
C ILE A 20 -11.99 5.69 18.66
N GLY A 21 -12.86 4.69 18.84
CA GLY A 21 -12.76 3.76 19.97
C GLY A 21 -11.63 2.74 19.77
N ARG A 22 -11.20 2.11 20.87
CA ARG A 22 -10.08 1.15 20.88
C ARG A 22 -10.16 0.07 19.80
N THR A 23 -11.33 -0.56 19.64
CA THR A 23 -11.51 -1.62 18.64
C THR A 23 -11.26 -1.11 17.23
N LYS A 24 -11.78 0.08 16.87
CA LYS A 24 -11.50 0.68 15.56
C LYS A 24 -10.03 1.05 15.44
N LEU A 25 -9.41 1.61 16.47
CA LEU A 25 -8.00 1.98 16.42
C LEU A 25 -7.08 0.76 16.19
N LEU A 26 -7.37 -0.39 16.80
CA LEU A 26 -6.63 -1.63 16.55
C LEU A 26 -6.92 -2.21 15.16
N LYS A 27 -8.18 -2.12 14.72
CA LYS A 27 -8.58 -2.57 13.37
C LYS A 27 -7.95 -1.73 12.27
N PHE A 28 -7.74 -0.45 12.52
CA PHE A 28 -7.05 0.46 11.60
C PHE A 28 -5.65 -0.06 11.26
N ILE A 29 -4.84 -0.34 12.29
CA ILE A 29 -3.50 -0.91 12.11
C ILE A 29 -3.57 -2.25 11.39
N PHE A 30 -4.48 -3.13 11.80
CA PHE A 30 -4.67 -4.44 11.16
C PHE A 30 -4.97 -4.33 9.66
N PHE A 31 -5.93 -3.51 9.23
CA PHE A 31 -6.29 -3.40 7.82
C PHE A 31 -5.21 -2.69 6.98
N VAL A 32 -4.52 -1.70 7.55
CA VAL A 32 -3.35 -1.08 6.92
C VAL A 32 -2.29 -2.15 6.63
N ASP A 33 -1.91 -2.94 7.62
CA ASP A 33 -0.92 -4.01 7.44
C ASP A 33 -1.42 -5.13 6.55
N LEU A 34 -2.72 -5.47 6.59
CA LEU A 34 -3.29 -6.49 5.72
C LEU A 34 -3.18 -6.11 4.24
N ILE A 35 -3.54 -4.88 3.90
CA ILE A 35 -3.43 -4.37 2.53
C ILE A 35 -1.97 -4.28 2.12
N TYR A 36 -1.14 -3.65 2.96
CA TYR A 36 0.28 -3.46 2.68
C TYR A 36 1.01 -4.81 2.51
N TYR A 37 0.70 -5.82 3.32
CA TYR A 37 1.28 -7.16 3.20
C TYR A 37 0.93 -7.85 1.89
N ASN A 38 -0.32 -7.74 1.44
CA ASN A 38 -0.74 -8.35 0.17
C ASN A 38 -0.14 -7.64 -1.05
N GLN A 39 0.27 -6.39 -0.91
CA GLN A 39 0.94 -5.61 -1.95
C GLN A 39 2.46 -5.70 -1.89
N ARG A 40 3.07 -5.78 -0.70
CA ARG A 40 4.52 -5.61 -0.48
C ARG A 40 5.21 -6.83 0.13
N GLY A 41 4.47 -7.85 0.54
CA GLY A 41 5.00 -9.06 1.18
C GLY A 41 5.50 -8.87 2.62
N THR A 42 5.29 -7.70 3.21
CA THR A 42 5.66 -7.36 4.58
C THR A 42 4.63 -6.43 5.20
N THR A 43 4.67 -6.21 6.51
CA THR A 43 3.78 -5.28 7.22
C THR A 43 4.38 -3.87 7.27
N LEU A 44 3.50 -2.85 7.31
CA LEU A 44 3.91 -1.45 7.40
C LEU A 44 4.27 -1.06 8.84
N CYS A 45 3.43 -1.47 9.79
CA CYS A 45 3.48 -1.04 11.19
C CYS A 45 3.78 -2.18 12.15
N GLY A 46 3.07 -3.30 12.02
CA GLY A 46 3.00 -4.34 13.03
C GLY A 46 3.97 -5.49 12.85
N THR A 47 4.61 -5.93 13.92
CA THR A 47 5.58 -7.03 13.88
C THR A 47 5.05 -8.31 14.50
N ALA A 48 4.03 -8.23 15.36
CA ALA A 48 3.42 -9.38 16.02
C ALA A 48 1.93 -9.13 16.19
N TYR A 49 1.12 -10.10 15.74
CA TYR A 49 -0.33 -10.04 15.84
C TYR A 49 -0.82 -11.14 16.74
N ILE A 50 -1.79 -10.82 17.59
CA ILE A 50 -2.49 -11.77 18.45
C ILE A 50 -3.95 -11.85 18.05
N ARG A 51 -4.52 -13.05 18.12
CA ARG A 51 -5.95 -13.26 17.92
C ARG A 51 -6.68 -12.78 19.18
N MET A 52 -7.58 -11.81 19.03
CA MET A 52 -8.42 -11.30 20.12
C MET A 52 -9.92 -11.53 19.83
N PRO A 53 -10.80 -11.47 20.85
CA PRO A 53 -12.23 -11.75 20.67
C PRO A 53 -12.91 -10.80 19.68
N LYS A 54 -12.41 -9.57 19.56
CA LYS A 54 -12.91 -8.54 18.63
C LYS A 54 -12.12 -8.45 17.32
N GLY A 55 -11.38 -9.52 17.02
CA GLY A 55 -10.56 -9.70 15.83
C GLY A 55 -9.07 -9.55 16.12
N PRO A 56 -8.20 -9.74 15.13
CA PRO A 56 -6.74 -9.60 15.29
C PRO A 56 -6.34 -8.22 15.80
N ALA A 57 -5.29 -8.16 16.61
CA ALA A 57 -4.68 -6.93 17.09
C ALA A 57 -3.16 -7.04 17.07
N GLU A 58 -2.49 -5.96 16.65
CA GLU A 58 -1.04 -5.87 16.80
C GLU A 58 -0.72 -5.71 18.30
N ALA A 59 0.22 -6.53 18.80
CA ALA A 59 0.45 -6.67 20.23
C ALA A 59 0.92 -5.36 20.88
N THR A 60 1.80 -4.63 20.22
CA THR A 60 2.32 -3.34 20.71
C THR A 60 1.23 -2.27 20.72
N ALA A 61 0.39 -2.21 19.68
CA ALA A 61 -0.75 -1.31 19.55
C ALA A 61 -1.79 -1.61 20.63
N PHE A 62 -2.03 -2.89 20.90
CA PHE A 62 -2.91 -3.30 21.99
C PHE A 62 -2.41 -2.74 23.33
N GLN A 63 -1.12 -2.87 23.63
CA GLN A 63 -0.52 -2.31 24.85
C GLN A 63 -0.60 -0.77 24.87
N LEU A 64 -0.16 -0.10 23.81
CA LEU A 64 -0.14 1.37 23.69
C LEU A 64 -1.53 2.01 23.78
N THR A 65 -2.58 1.27 23.46
CA THR A 65 -3.98 1.75 23.52
C THR A 65 -4.71 1.34 24.79
N SER A 66 -4.06 0.61 25.71
CA SER A 66 -4.68 0.17 26.97
C SER A 66 -4.68 1.27 28.02
N GLU A 67 -3.57 2.00 28.13
CA GLU A 67 -3.29 2.90 29.24
C GLU A 67 -2.54 4.14 28.76
N SER A 68 -2.65 5.23 29.52
CA SER A 68 -1.92 6.47 29.26
C SER A 68 -0.41 6.21 29.23
N ASN A 69 0.27 6.85 28.28
CA ASN A 69 1.69 6.67 28.05
C ASN A 69 2.31 7.95 27.48
N ALA A 70 3.52 7.87 26.94
CA ALA A 70 4.21 9.02 26.38
C ALA A 70 3.48 9.66 25.17
N TYR A 71 2.63 8.91 24.47
CA TYR A 71 1.99 9.34 23.22
C TYR A 71 0.50 9.66 23.37
N PHE A 72 -0.19 9.00 24.31
CA PHE A 72 -1.63 9.16 24.51
C PHE A 72 -1.98 9.38 25.98
N ASP A 73 -2.95 10.27 26.23
CA ASP A 73 -3.80 10.14 27.40
C ASP A 73 -4.97 9.22 27.04
N VAL A 74 -5.16 8.16 27.83
CA VAL A 74 -6.22 7.16 27.64
C VAL A 74 -7.18 7.24 28.81
N LYS A 75 -8.45 7.52 28.52
CA LYS A 75 -9.53 7.38 29.48
C LYS A 75 -10.25 6.07 29.19
N ALA A 76 -9.95 5.06 30.01
CA ALA A 76 -10.61 3.77 29.95
C ALA A 76 -12.06 3.90 30.44
N PRO A 77 -12.98 3.06 29.92
CA PRO A 77 -14.36 3.04 30.41
C PRO A 77 -14.41 2.57 31.86
N THR A 78 -15.28 3.18 32.67
CA THR A 78 -15.45 2.74 34.06
C THR A 78 -16.10 1.36 34.13
N ALA A 79 -15.52 0.46 34.94
CA ALA A 79 -15.94 -0.94 35.06
C ALA A 79 -17.41 -1.16 35.50
N ASN A 80 -18.12 -0.10 35.91
CA ASN A 80 -19.48 -0.16 36.44
C ASN A 80 -20.59 0.08 35.41
N ALA A 81 -20.25 0.37 34.14
CA ALA A 81 -21.25 0.63 33.08
C ALA A 81 -22.12 -0.60 32.72
N HIS A 82 -21.74 -1.81 33.14
CA HIS A 82 -22.46 -3.07 32.87
C HIS A 82 -23.58 -3.39 33.87
N THR A 83 -23.68 -2.66 34.98
CA THR A 83 -24.81 -2.82 35.90
C THR A 83 -25.98 -1.96 35.43
N GLY A 84 -26.75 -2.49 34.48
CA GLY A 84 -28.03 -1.89 34.10
C GLY A 84 -28.89 -1.70 35.35
N ARG A 85 -29.15 -0.46 35.76
CA ARG A 85 -30.16 -0.16 36.78
C ARG A 85 -31.50 -0.69 36.26
N ARG A 86 -32.04 -1.74 36.87
CA ARG A 86 -33.45 -2.12 36.68
C ARG A 86 -34.31 -0.97 37.17
N VAL A 87 -34.88 -0.20 36.25
CA VAL A 87 -35.96 0.73 36.57
C VAL A 87 -37.24 -0.13 36.68
N PRO A 88 -37.97 -0.09 37.82
CA PRO A 88 -39.26 -0.77 37.90
C PRO A 88 -40.22 -0.16 36.87
N GLY A 89 -40.65 -0.94 35.88
CA GLY A 89 -41.79 -0.60 35.02
C GLY A 89 -41.53 0.12 33.70
N GLY A 90 -40.34 0.09 33.09
CA GLY A 90 -40.15 0.72 31.77
C GLY A 90 -38.87 0.32 31.05
N SER A 91 -38.94 0.27 29.73
CA SER A 91 -37.92 -0.10 28.73
C SER A 91 -36.44 -0.04 29.16
N PHE A 92 -35.67 -1.07 28.78
CA PHE A 92 -34.21 -1.07 28.88
C PHE A 92 -33.62 0.14 28.15
N ARG A 93 -33.34 1.24 28.87
CA ARG A 93 -32.42 2.25 28.38
C ARG A 93 -31.04 1.61 28.40
N ARG A 94 -30.54 1.20 27.23
CA ARG A 94 -29.11 0.88 27.06
C ARG A 94 -28.35 2.13 27.48
N ASN A 95 -27.65 2.06 28.61
CA ASN A 95 -26.67 3.07 28.96
C ASN A 95 -25.69 3.15 27.77
N PRO A 96 -25.35 4.35 27.25
CA PRO A 96 -24.30 4.45 26.25
C PRO A 96 -23.05 3.84 26.87
N TYR A 97 -22.54 2.78 26.24
CA TYR A 97 -21.30 2.14 26.65
C TYR A 97 -20.23 3.24 26.73
N GLU A 98 -19.63 3.44 27.90
CA GLU A 98 -18.41 4.24 27.95
C GLU A 98 -17.39 3.52 27.06
N ALA A 99 -16.80 4.26 26.13
CA ALA A 99 -15.76 3.77 25.24
C ALA A 99 -14.42 4.35 25.71
N TYR A 100 -13.33 3.73 25.27
CA TYR A 100 -12.02 4.35 25.40
C TYR A 100 -12.01 5.70 24.66
N GLU A 101 -11.57 6.75 25.35
CA GLU A 101 -11.28 8.05 24.74
C GLU A 101 -9.76 8.26 24.71
N TYR A 102 -9.27 8.80 23.60
CA TYR A 102 -7.85 9.07 23.38
C TYR A 102 -7.61 10.55 23.16
N ARG A 103 -6.60 11.10 23.83
CA ARG A 103 -6.07 12.43 23.52
C ARG A 103 -4.59 12.30 23.14
N PRO A 104 -4.18 12.69 21.93
CA PRO A 104 -2.78 12.60 21.52
C PRO A 104 -1.94 13.65 22.26
N ARG A 105 -0.74 13.26 22.68
CA ARG A 105 0.25 14.13 23.36
C ARG A 105 1.22 14.82 22.40
N SER A 106 1.28 14.33 21.16
CA SER A 106 2.12 14.86 20.08
C SER A 106 1.37 14.74 18.75
N LYS A 107 1.79 15.51 17.74
CA LYS A 107 1.28 15.32 16.38
C LYS A 107 1.91 14.09 15.73
N ALA A 108 1.18 13.44 14.84
CA ALA A 108 1.69 12.40 13.96
C ALA A 108 2.75 12.99 13.01
N ASP A 109 3.93 12.40 13.02
CA ASP A 109 5.00 12.69 12.06
C ASP A 109 4.73 11.89 10.78
N LEU A 110 4.11 12.55 9.79
CA LEU A 110 3.81 11.93 8.50
C LEU A 110 5.01 11.86 7.55
N THR A 111 6.14 12.50 7.88
CA THR A 111 7.32 12.54 7.00
C THR A 111 8.03 11.21 6.90
N ILE A 112 7.79 10.31 7.85
CA ILE A 112 8.35 8.95 7.86
C ILE A 112 7.62 7.99 6.90
N PHE A 113 6.48 8.43 6.36
CA PHE A 113 5.66 7.62 5.46
C PHE A 113 5.84 8.06 4.01
N THR A 114 5.94 7.09 3.12
CA THR A 114 5.95 7.34 1.67
C THR A 114 4.60 7.93 1.23
N PRO A 115 4.50 8.57 0.06
CA PRO A 115 3.22 9.06 -0.45
C PRO A 115 2.14 7.97 -0.49
N TYR A 116 2.49 6.77 -0.96
CA TYR A 116 1.59 5.61 -0.95
C TYR A 116 1.14 5.24 0.47
N GLU A 117 2.07 5.12 1.42
CA GLU A 117 1.72 4.77 2.80
C GLU A 117 0.79 5.80 3.43
N ARG A 118 0.97 7.09 3.15
CA ARG A 118 0.07 8.15 3.61
C ARG A 118 -1.34 8.00 3.03
N VAL A 119 -1.45 7.70 1.73
CA VAL A 119 -2.74 7.44 1.07
C VAL A 119 -3.39 6.19 1.65
N LEU A 120 -2.63 5.12 1.89
CA LEU A 120 -3.15 3.89 2.50
C LEU A 120 -3.73 4.15 3.89
N LEU A 121 -2.99 4.85 4.77
CA LEU A 121 -3.47 5.26 6.09
C LEU A 121 -4.76 6.08 5.97
N TRP A 122 -4.78 7.04 5.06
CA TRP A 122 -5.95 7.89 4.84
C TRP A 122 -7.17 7.08 4.35
N SER A 123 -7.00 6.22 3.34
CA SER A 123 -8.08 5.45 2.71
C SER A 123 -8.70 4.46 3.68
N VAL A 124 -7.88 3.74 4.45
CA VAL A 124 -8.39 2.82 5.49
C VAL A 124 -9.14 3.60 6.56
N LEU A 125 -8.62 4.74 7.02
CA LEU A 125 -9.29 5.53 8.05
C LEU A 125 -10.65 6.06 7.57
N GLN A 126 -10.74 6.59 6.34
CA GLN A 126 -12.02 7.05 5.80
C GLN A 126 -13.03 5.92 5.66
N TRP A 127 -12.61 4.77 5.15
CA TRP A 127 -13.44 3.57 5.05
C TRP A 127 -14.01 3.15 6.43
N MET A 128 -13.20 3.25 7.50
CA MET A 128 -13.62 2.91 8.86
C MET A 128 -14.55 3.96 9.49
N LYS A 129 -14.38 5.25 9.19
CA LYS A 129 -15.19 6.34 9.77
C LYS A 129 -16.67 6.16 9.43
N LEU A 130 -16.97 5.68 8.22
CA LEU A 130 -18.34 5.48 7.74
C LEU A 130 -19.01 4.19 8.26
N LYS A 131 -18.27 3.30 8.91
CA LYS A 131 -18.78 1.99 9.34
C LYS A 131 -18.95 1.88 10.85
N ARG A 132 -19.86 1.03 11.29
CA ARG A 132 -19.99 0.70 12.72
C ARG A 132 -18.85 -0.22 13.16
N THR A 133 -18.47 -0.14 14.42
CA THR A 133 -17.38 -0.93 14.99
C THR A 133 -17.63 -2.45 14.90
N ASP A 134 -18.86 -2.89 15.11
CA ASP A 134 -19.25 -4.30 15.01
C ASP A 134 -19.08 -4.83 13.59
N LEU A 135 -19.55 -4.09 12.59
CA LEU A 135 -19.35 -4.45 11.18
C LEU A 135 -17.86 -4.60 10.81
N ILE A 136 -17.00 -3.70 11.30
CA ILE A 136 -15.54 -3.78 11.05
C ILE A 136 -14.93 -5.01 11.73
N SER A 137 -15.37 -5.35 12.94
CA SER A 137 -14.97 -6.58 13.61
C SER A 137 -15.40 -7.82 12.84
N ASP A 138 -16.66 -7.88 12.38
CA ASP A 138 -17.21 -9.01 11.62
C ASP A 138 -16.43 -9.24 10.33
N ILE A 139 -16.06 -8.17 9.61
CA ILE A 139 -15.20 -8.26 8.41
C ILE A 139 -13.87 -8.91 8.77
N SER A 140 -13.23 -8.49 9.87
CA SER A 140 -11.96 -9.09 10.30
C SER A 140 -12.07 -10.55 10.75
N HIS A 141 -13.27 -11.00 11.14
CA HIS A 141 -13.54 -12.38 11.52
C HIS A 141 -13.74 -13.31 10.32
N TYR A 142 -13.89 -12.77 9.12
CA TYR A 142 -13.99 -13.56 7.90
C TYR A 142 -12.69 -14.28 7.55
N PHE A 143 -11.54 -13.68 7.89
CA PHE A 143 -10.23 -14.17 7.49
C PHE A 143 -9.77 -15.38 8.30
N ARG A 144 -9.03 -16.27 7.64
CA ARG A 144 -8.41 -17.47 8.23
C ARG A 144 -7.54 -17.15 9.43
N LEU A 145 -6.78 -16.06 9.35
CA LEU A 145 -5.91 -15.54 10.42
C LEU A 145 -6.65 -15.27 11.74
N TRP A 146 -7.99 -15.17 11.73
CA TRP A 146 -8.79 -15.08 12.96
C TRP A 146 -9.54 -16.37 13.28
N LYS A 147 -9.95 -17.14 12.25
CA LYS A 147 -10.75 -18.37 12.40
C LYS A 147 -9.93 -19.56 12.89
N GLU A 148 -8.67 -19.62 12.52
CA GLU A 148 -7.82 -20.81 12.73
C GLU A 148 -7.04 -20.75 14.06
N PHE A 149 -7.14 -19.64 14.80
CA PHE A 149 -6.40 -19.40 16.05
C PHE A 149 -7.32 -19.10 17.24
N SER A 150 -6.88 -19.46 18.43
CA SER A 150 -7.57 -19.25 19.71
C SER A 150 -7.24 -17.89 20.32
N ASP A 151 -8.08 -17.42 21.26
CA ASP A 151 -7.88 -16.08 21.87
C ASP A 151 -6.55 -16.05 22.63
N GLY A 152 -5.74 -15.03 22.37
CA GLY A 152 -4.42 -14.84 22.94
C GLY A 152 -3.29 -15.54 22.19
N GLU A 153 -3.58 -16.34 21.15
CA GLU A 153 -2.54 -16.95 20.32
C GLU A 153 -1.93 -15.95 19.34
N ASP A 154 -0.63 -16.12 19.09
CA ASP A 154 0.09 -15.41 18.04
C ASP A 154 -0.39 -15.87 16.66
N ILE A 155 -0.59 -14.90 15.77
CA ILE A 155 -0.95 -15.12 14.37
C ILE A 155 0.35 -15.02 13.55
N PRO A 156 0.80 -16.11 12.90
CA PRO A 156 1.95 -16.07 12.00
C PRO A 156 1.71 -15.11 10.82
N LEU A 157 2.72 -14.33 10.44
CA LEU A 157 2.57 -13.28 9.42
C LEU A 157 2.20 -13.85 8.05
N GLU A 158 2.53 -15.10 7.76
CA GLU A 158 2.18 -15.77 6.50
C GLU A 158 0.67 -15.85 6.30
N TYR A 159 -0.11 -15.84 7.39
CA TYR A 159 -1.56 -15.82 7.33
C TYR A 159 -2.15 -14.47 6.87
N PHE A 160 -1.35 -13.41 6.81
CA PHE A 160 -1.75 -12.16 6.16
C PHE A 160 -1.83 -12.30 4.64
N GLN A 161 -1.16 -13.29 4.05
CA GLN A 161 -1.31 -13.60 2.62
C GLN A 161 -2.73 -14.11 2.37
N LEU A 162 -3.57 -13.24 1.81
CA LEU A 162 -4.96 -13.55 1.56
C LEU A 162 -5.07 -14.50 0.37
N ASN A 163 -5.90 -15.53 0.51
CA ASN A 163 -6.29 -16.35 -0.63
C ASN A 163 -7.31 -15.61 -1.52
N ARG A 164 -7.62 -16.16 -2.70
CA ARG A 164 -8.55 -15.54 -3.67
C ARG A 164 -9.90 -15.16 -3.04
N ARG A 165 -10.49 -16.03 -2.20
CA ARG A 165 -11.80 -15.77 -1.57
C ARG A 165 -11.74 -14.64 -0.55
N GLU A 166 -10.64 -14.56 0.19
CA GLU A 166 -10.42 -13.49 1.17
C GLU A 166 -10.18 -12.14 0.51
N ARG A 167 -9.43 -12.11 -0.61
CA ARG A 167 -9.22 -10.89 -1.39
C ARG A 167 -10.53 -10.36 -1.98
N THR A 168 -11.32 -11.24 -2.62
CA THR A 168 -12.65 -10.87 -3.13
C THR A 168 -13.56 -10.35 -2.03
N TYR A 169 -13.53 -10.96 -0.84
CA TYR A 169 -14.35 -10.49 0.30
C TYR A 169 -13.89 -9.12 0.83
N LEU A 170 -12.58 -8.89 0.89
CA LEU A 170 -12.02 -7.59 1.30
C LEU A 170 -12.47 -6.48 0.32
N GLU A 171 -12.40 -6.74 -0.98
CA GLU A 171 -12.87 -5.82 -2.03
C GLU A 171 -14.36 -5.53 -1.92
N GLN A 172 -15.18 -6.57 -1.76
CA GLN A 172 -16.63 -6.42 -1.52
C GLN A 172 -16.94 -5.63 -0.24
N SER A 173 -16.04 -5.67 0.75
CA SER A 173 -16.16 -4.90 1.98
C SER A 173 -15.76 -3.43 1.81
N GLY A 174 -15.16 -3.07 0.66
CA GLY A 174 -14.76 -1.71 0.29
C GLY A 174 -13.29 -1.38 0.52
N LEU A 175 -12.42 -2.38 0.72
CA LEU A 175 -10.97 -2.21 0.79
C LEU A 175 -10.29 -2.99 -0.31
N ARG A 176 -9.28 -2.42 -0.94
CA ARG A 176 -8.57 -3.05 -2.06
C ARG A 176 -7.17 -3.48 -1.64
N ALA A 177 -6.81 -4.72 -1.95
CA ALA A 177 -5.46 -5.27 -1.77
C ALA A 177 -5.01 -6.13 -2.96
N ASP A 178 -5.82 -6.18 -4.02
CA ASP A 178 -5.56 -6.93 -5.25
C ASP A 178 -5.70 -5.99 -6.45
N GLY A 179 -5.08 -6.36 -7.55
CA GLY A 179 -4.95 -5.49 -8.72
C GLY A 179 -3.60 -5.61 -9.38
N PHE A 180 -3.38 -4.76 -10.38
CA PHE A 180 -2.12 -4.74 -11.11
C PHE A 180 -0.95 -4.34 -10.21
N GLU A 181 -1.16 -3.40 -9.29
CA GLU A 181 -0.12 -2.99 -8.35
C GLU A 181 0.38 -4.15 -7.49
N ARG A 182 -0.51 -5.06 -7.09
CA ARG A 182 -0.12 -6.29 -6.38
C ARG A 182 0.67 -7.21 -7.30
N THR A 183 0.20 -7.50 -8.51
CA THR A 183 0.89 -8.37 -9.46
C THR A 183 2.28 -7.85 -9.79
N PHE A 184 2.39 -6.55 -10.04
CA PHE A 184 3.65 -5.85 -10.26
C PHE A 184 4.59 -5.98 -9.06
N CYS A 185 4.16 -5.54 -7.87
CA CYS A 185 5.01 -5.56 -6.67
C CYS A 185 5.44 -6.97 -6.28
N THR A 186 4.53 -7.96 -6.37
CA THR A 186 4.83 -9.35 -6.00
C THR A 186 5.70 -10.07 -7.02
N GLY A 187 5.74 -9.62 -8.28
CA GLY A 187 6.70 -10.13 -9.26
C GLY A 187 8.05 -9.42 -9.18
N ILE A 188 8.07 -8.11 -8.94
CA ILE A 188 9.29 -7.30 -8.85
C ILE A 188 10.06 -7.58 -7.55
N LEU A 189 9.46 -7.40 -6.37
CA LEU A 189 10.21 -7.37 -5.10
C LEU A 189 11.04 -8.64 -4.80
N PRO A 190 10.56 -9.88 -5.06
CA PRO A 190 11.34 -11.09 -4.81
C PRO A 190 12.58 -11.19 -5.69
N LEU A 191 12.48 -10.83 -6.97
CA LEU A 191 13.59 -10.86 -7.91
C LEU A 191 14.76 -10.03 -7.40
N PHE A 192 14.50 -8.92 -6.70
CA PHE A 192 15.55 -8.00 -6.27
C PHE A 192 16.15 -8.29 -4.92
N THR A 193 15.40 -8.98 -4.05
CA THR A 193 16.02 -9.60 -2.87
C THR A 193 17.10 -10.59 -3.32
N GLU A 194 16.84 -11.34 -4.39
CA GLU A 194 17.80 -12.26 -4.99
C GLU A 194 18.98 -11.57 -5.68
N VAL A 195 18.74 -10.46 -6.38
CA VAL A 195 19.78 -9.62 -7.02
C VAL A 195 20.67 -8.93 -5.99
N SER A 196 20.10 -8.40 -4.89
CA SER A 196 20.84 -7.71 -3.83
C SER A 196 21.84 -8.60 -3.10
N ASN A 197 21.56 -9.91 -3.07
CA ASN A 197 22.43 -10.92 -2.46
C ASN A 197 23.51 -11.45 -3.42
N ALA A 198 23.52 -11.01 -4.68
CA ALA A 198 24.53 -11.43 -5.65
C ALA A 198 25.84 -10.67 -5.40
N LEU A 199 26.91 -11.40 -5.00
CA LEU A 199 28.25 -10.85 -4.77
C LEU A 199 28.99 -10.40 -6.05
N HIS A 200 28.37 -10.60 -7.22
CA HIS A 200 28.94 -10.33 -8.55
C HIS A 200 27.87 -9.68 -9.44
N PRO A 201 28.26 -8.93 -10.48
CA PRO A 201 27.32 -8.47 -11.51
C PRO A 201 26.50 -9.65 -12.03
N LEU A 202 25.20 -9.42 -12.25
CA LEU A 202 24.30 -10.45 -12.73
C LEU A 202 24.80 -11.00 -14.07
N ASN A 203 24.75 -12.32 -14.24
CA ASN A 203 25.04 -12.90 -15.55
C ASN A 203 23.89 -12.58 -16.53
N ALA A 204 24.19 -12.66 -17.83
CA ALA A 204 23.25 -12.31 -18.90
C ALA A 204 21.93 -13.11 -18.84
N GLU A 205 22.00 -14.38 -18.42
CA GLU A 205 20.82 -15.25 -18.28
C GLU A 205 19.85 -14.73 -17.21
N ARG A 206 20.36 -14.31 -16.05
CA ARG A 206 19.51 -13.74 -14.98
C ARG A 206 18.94 -12.38 -15.36
N ILE A 207 19.72 -11.55 -16.07
CA ILE A 207 19.21 -10.28 -16.61
C ILE A 207 18.05 -10.56 -17.58
N ALA A 208 18.20 -11.52 -18.49
CA ALA A 208 17.15 -11.90 -19.43
C ALA A 208 15.87 -12.41 -18.73
N THR A 209 15.99 -13.20 -17.65
CA THR A 209 14.81 -13.64 -16.88
C THR A 209 14.07 -12.46 -16.23
N VAL A 210 14.80 -11.48 -15.70
CA VAL A 210 14.17 -10.27 -15.13
C VAL A 210 13.53 -9.44 -16.24
N GLU A 211 14.19 -9.29 -17.37
CA GLU A 211 13.66 -8.58 -18.54
C GLU A 211 12.39 -9.25 -19.09
N GLU A 212 12.32 -10.58 -19.13
CA GLU A 212 11.10 -11.30 -19.52
C GLU A 212 9.92 -10.98 -18.58
N VAL A 213 10.17 -10.84 -17.28
CA VAL A 213 9.15 -10.43 -16.31
C VAL A 213 8.70 -8.98 -16.55
N LEU A 214 9.64 -8.08 -16.86
CA LEU A 214 9.33 -6.68 -17.20
C LEU A 214 8.52 -6.59 -18.51
N ASP A 215 8.89 -7.37 -19.52
CA ASP A 215 8.18 -7.43 -20.80
C ASP A 215 6.75 -7.94 -20.62
N ASN A 216 6.54 -8.93 -19.75
CA ASN A 216 5.21 -9.38 -19.37
C ASN A 216 4.37 -8.29 -18.69
N PHE A 217 4.99 -7.42 -17.88
CA PHE A 217 4.29 -6.27 -17.30
C PHE A 217 3.95 -5.22 -18.34
N ILE A 218 4.86 -4.92 -19.27
CA ILE A 218 4.60 -4.01 -20.40
C ILE A 218 3.47 -4.56 -21.26
N ALA A 219 3.47 -5.85 -21.60
CA ALA A 219 2.39 -6.45 -22.40
C ALA A 219 1.03 -6.39 -21.70
N ALA A 220 1.02 -6.38 -20.36
CA ALA A 220 -0.18 -6.22 -19.55
C ALA A 220 -0.60 -4.74 -19.33
N TYR A 221 0.16 -3.77 -19.87
CA TYR A 221 0.02 -2.32 -19.64
C TYR A 221 -0.01 -1.55 -20.99
N PRO A 222 -0.75 -0.44 -21.16
CA PRO A 222 -1.52 0.31 -20.17
C PRO A 222 -2.87 -0.31 -19.83
N LEU A 223 -3.19 -0.27 -18.53
CA LEU A 223 -4.56 -0.43 -18.08
C LEU A 223 -5.27 0.91 -18.24
N PRO A 224 -6.48 0.97 -18.83
CA PRO A 224 -7.21 2.23 -19.00
C PRO A 224 -7.37 3.04 -17.70
N ALA A 225 -7.43 2.36 -16.55
CA ALA A 225 -7.52 3.01 -15.24
C ALA A 225 -6.19 3.64 -14.75
N LEU A 226 -5.04 3.28 -15.31
CA LEU A 226 -3.72 3.75 -14.87
C LEU A 226 -2.96 4.50 -15.98
N GLU A 227 -3.64 4.87 -17.07
CA GLU A 227 -3.04 5.58 -18.21
C GLU A 227 -2.20 6.80 -17.77
N ILE A 228 -2.67 7.54 -16.76
CA ILE A 228 -1.97 8.70 -16.17
C ILE A 228 -0.56 8.41 -15.65
N PHE A 229 -0.23 7.15 -15.34
CA PHE A 229 1.08 6.74 -14.85
C PHE A 229 1.97 6.12 -15.95
N TYR A 230 1.50 6.03 -17.19
CA TYR A 230 2.21 5.26 -18.21
C TYR A 230 3.59 5.80 -18.56
N ASP A 231 3.74 7.11 -18.80
CA ASP A 231 5.04 7.69 -19.14
C ASP A 231 6.01 7.56 -17.95
N ALA A 232 5.54 7.74 -16.71
CA ALA A 232 6.33 7.51 -15.51
C ALA A 232 6.74 6.03 -15.35
N TYR A 233 5.86 5.09 -15.69
CA TYR A 233 6.16 3.66 -15.70
C TYR A 233 7.24 3.31 -16.73
N LEU A 234 7.17 3.83 -17.96
CA LEU A 234 8.19 3.61 -18.98
C LEU A 234 9.54 4.19 -18.55
N ALA A 235 9.55 5.41 -18.00
CA ALA A 235 10.75 6.02 -17.47
C ALA A 235 11.36 5.19 -16.32
N TRP A 236 10.51 4.64 -15.43
CA TRP A 236 10.94 3.72 -14.38
C TRP A 236 11.56 2.46 -14.97
N ASP A 237 10.88 1.81 -15.91
CA ASP A 237 11.28 0.55 -16.53
C ASP A 237 12.62 0.68 -17.27
N ASP A 238 12.83 1.77 -18.01
CA ASP A 238 14.12 2.11 -18.63
C ASP A 238 15.23 2.31 -17.60
N ALA A 239 14.97 3.12 -16.56
CA ALA A 239 15.91 3.34 -15.48
C ALA A 239 16.23 2.02 -14.77
N TYR A 240 15.24 1.15 -14.64
CA TYR A 240 15.33 -0.14 -13.99
C TYR A 240 16.24 -1.10 -14.76
N ARG A 241 15.98 -1.29 -16.06
CA ARG A 241 16.83 -2.10 -16.93
C ARG A 241 18.27 -1.57 -16.98
N SER A 242 18.44 -0.26 -17.05
CA SER A 242 19.77 0.36 -17.00
C SER A 242 20.48 0.05 -15.67
N THR A 243 19.78 0.17 -14.55
CA THR A 243 20.29 -0.16 -13.21
C THR A 243 20.71 -1.61 -13.12
N LEU A 244 19.92 -2.55 -13.64
CA LEU A 244 20.27 -3.98 -13.60
C LEU A 244 21.57 -4.30 -14.32
N ARG A 245 21.83 -3.64 -15.46
CA ARG A 245 23.00 -3.88 -16.30
C ARG A 245 24.26 -3.20 -15.76
N HIS A 246 24.11 -2.00 -15.20
CA HIS A 246 25.25 -1.14 -14.89
C HIS A 246 25.49 -0.91 -13.40
N ASN A 247 24.45 -0.99 -12.56
CA ASN A 247 24.56 -0.75 -11.12
C ASN A 247 23.52 -1.56 -10.32
N PRO A 248 23.61 -2.90 -10.30
CA PRO A 248 22.57 -3.77 -9.72
C PRO A 248 22.34 -3.54 -8.23
N SER A 249 23.31 -2.94 -7.52
CA SER A 249 23.18 -2.58 -6.11
C SER A 249 22.07 -1.55 -5.82
N HIS A 250 21.72 -0.71 -6.80
CA HIS A 250 20.68 0.31 -6.67
C HIS A 250 19.28 -0.20 -7.08
N ALA A 251 19.21 -1.38 -7.72
CA ALA A 251 17.96 -1.94 -8.21
C ALA A 251 16.89 -2.13 -7.10
N PRO A 252 17.21 -2.59 -5.87
CA PRO A 252 16.21 -2.70 -4.81
C PRO A 252 15.55 -1.37 -4.42
N ALA A 253 16.31 -0.27 -4.42
CA ALA A 253 15.78 1.05 -4.09
C ALA A 253 14.81 1.53 -5.18
N LEU A 254 15.22 1.41 -6.46
CA LEU A 254 14.41 1.81 -7.59
C LEU A 254 13.15 0.93 -7.76
N ALA A 255 13.24 -0.37 -7.46
CA ALA A 255 12.09 -1.28 -7.41
C ALA A 255 11.10 -0.86 -6.32
N THR A 256 11.60 -0.50 -5.13
CA THR A 256 10.78 -0.03 -4.01
C THR A 256 10.05 1.26 -4.39
N GLU A 257 10.75 2.19 -5.04
CA GLU A 257 10.22 3.48 -5.50
C GLU A 257 9.15 3.31 -6.60
N GLY A 258 9.40 2.47 -7.60
CA GLY A 258 8.42 2.17 -8.65
C GLY A 258 7.16 1.53 -8.10
N CYS A 259 7.30 0.58 -7.17
CA CYS A 259 6.16 -0.01 -6.47
C CYS A 259 5.39 1.02 -5.63
N ASP A 260 6.07 1.92 -4.90
CA ASP A 260 5.42 2.98 -4.12
C ASP A 260 4.64 3.93 -5.05
N ALA A 261 5.22 4.32 -6.19
CA ALA A 261 4.56 5.20 -7.14
C ALA A 261 3.31 4.53 -7.76
N LEU A 262 3.42 3.28 -8.21
CA LEU A 262 2.30 2.54 -8.77
C LEU A 262 1.19 2.31 -7.74
N CYS A 263 1.54 1.89 -6.53
CA CYS A 263 0.57 1.70 -5.44
C CYS A 263 -0.11 3.02 -5.06
N PHE A 264 0.62 4.14 -5.03
CA PHE A 264 0.05 5.47 -4.79
C PHE A 264 -1.01 5.79 -5.85
N VAL A 265 -0.66 5.74 -7.14
CA VAL A 265 -1.60 6.06 -8.23
C VAL A 265 -2.80 5.13 -8.20
N SER A 266 -2.58 3.81 -8.06
CA SER A 266 -3.67 2.83 -8.03
C SER A 266 -4.65 3.09 -6.89
N HIS A 267 -4.17 3.49 -5.71
CA HIS A 267 -5.06 3.86 -4.61
C HIS A 267 -5.79 5.16 -4.87
N ILE A 268 -5.14 6.20 -5.39
CA ILE A 268 -5.82 7.47 -5.69
C ILE A 268 -6.93 7.26 -6.72
N VAL A 269 -6.63 6.58 -7.84
CA VAL A 269 -7.62 6.27 -8.89
C VAL A 269 -8.76 5.41 -8.33
N ALA A 270 -8.45 4.40 -7.52
CA ALA A 270 -9.50 3.58 -6.89
C ALA A 270 -10.35 4.41 -5.90
N THR A 271 -9.79 5.49 -5.35
CA THR A 271 -10.46 6.36 -4.38
C THR A 271 -11.16 7.56 -5.03
N ASP A 272 -11.02 7.85 -6.33
CA ASP A 272 -11.87 8.82 -7.04
C ASP A 272 -13.37 8.43 -7.07
N MET A 273 -13.70 7.21 -6.61
CA MET A 273 -15.06 6.85 -6.18
C MET A 273 -15.50 7.51 -4.86
N ILE A 274 -14.66 8.34 -4.23
CA ILE A 274 -14.90 9.09 -2.99
C ILE A 274 -14.43 10.54 -3.21
N PRO A 275 -15.34 11.53 -3.33
CA PRO A 275 -14.98 12.91 -3.70
C PRO A 275 -14.02 13.60 -2.72
N GLY A 276 -12.99 14.28 -3.25
CA GLY A 276 -12.29 15.39 -2.57
C GLY A 276 -10.92 15.11 -1.94
N VAL A 277 -10.16 14.11 -2.41
CA VAL A 277 -8.89 13.68 -1.80
C VAL A 277 -7.65 14.22 -2.51
N TYR A 278 -7.59 14.02 -3.82
CA TYR A 278 -6.58 14.57 -4.73
C TYR A 278 -7.29 15.11 -5.95
N ARG A 279 -6.87 16.28 -6.43
CA ARG A 279 -7.30 16.77 -7.75
C ARG A 279 -6.51 16.04 -8.81
N GLU A 280 -7.12 15.81 -9.97
CA GLU A 280 -6.47 15.23 -11.16
C GLU A 280 -5.13 15.93 -11.47
N GLU A 281 -5.08 17.25 -11.34
CA GLU A 281 -3.86 18.07 -11.47
C GLU A 281 -2.73 17.65 -10.52
N GLN A 282 -3.05 17.30 -9.27
CA GLN A 282 -2.05 16.88 -8.27
C GLN A 282 -1.55 15.46 -8.54
N LEU A 283 -2.42 14.59 -9.08
CA LEU A 283 -2.02 13.26 -9.51
C LEU A 283 -1.11 13.33 -10.74
N GLN A 284 -1.45 14.20 -11.70
CA GLN A 284 -0.61 14.45 -12.87
C GLN A 284 0.76 15.00 -12.46
N GLU A 285 0.81 16.02 -11.59
CA GLU A 285 2.07 16.58 -11.08
C GLU A 285 2.94 15.52 -10.38
N PHE A 286 2.32 14.59 -9.64
CA PHE A 286 3.02 13.46 -9.06
C PHE A 286 3.64 12.56 -10.14
N CYS A 287 2.86 12.16 -11.15
CA CYS A 287 3.34 11.34 -12.26
C CYS A 287 4.48 12.01 -13.02
N ASP A 288 4.34 13.29 -13.38
CA ASP A 288 5.37 14.06 -14.10
C ASP A 288 6.65 14.21 -13.26
N THR A 289 6.52 14.30 -11.94
CA THR A 289 7.67 14.35 -11.02
C THR A 289 8.36 13.00 -10.92
N ALA A 290 7.59 11.91 -10.84
CA ALA A 290 8.13 10.55 -10.85
C ALA A 290 8.86 10.24 -12.16
N GLU A 291 8.26 10.58 -13.31
CA GLU A 291 8.86 10.42 -14.63
C GLU A 291 10.22 11.14 -14.72
N ARG A 292 10.25 12.44 -14.38
CA ARG A 292 11.49 13.22 -14.37
C ARG A 292 12.54 12.63 -13.44
N ARG A 293 12.12 12.11 -12.29
CA ARG A 293 13.01 11.47 -11.32
C ARG A 293 13.64 10.20 -11.88
N PHE A 294 12.85 9.31 -12.49
CA PHE A 294 13.36 8.08 -13.08
C PHE A 294 14.25 8.33 -14.30
N ASN A 295 13.87 9.28 -15.16
CA ASN A 295 14.72 9.72 -16.27
C ASN A 295 16.07 10.26 -15.76
N ALA A 296 16.09 11.06 -14.69
CA ALA A 296 17.32 11.57 -14.12
C ALA A 296 18.23 10.46 -13.54
N GLU A 297 17.65 9.43 -12.92
CA GLU A 297 18.39 8.25 -12.45
C GLU A 297 19.00 7.47 -13.62
N ARG A 298 18.20 7.19 -14.67
CA ARG A 298 18.71 6.56 -15.90
C ARG A 298 19.89 7.35 -16.48
N ASP A 299 19.73 8.67 -16.63
CA ASP A 299 20.75 9.53 -17.22
C ASP A 299 22.02 9.60 -16.38
N ALA A 300 21.90 9.51 -15.05
CA ALA A 300 23.05 9.40 -14.16
C ALA A 300 23.80 8.08 -14.36
N ILE A 301 23.07 6.95 -14.42
CA ILE A 301 23.67 5.62 -14.64
C ILE A 301 24.39 5.54 -15.98
N THR A 302 23.77 6.06 -17.06
CA THR A 302 24.36 6.08 -18.40
C THR A 302 25.58 6.99 -18.47
N ARG A 303 25.60 8.10 -17.72
CA ARG A 303 26.76 9.00 -17.66
C ARG A 303 27.95 8.33 -16.97
N ASP A 304 27.68 7.58 -15.91
CA ASP A 304 28.71 6.87 -15.15
C ASP A 304 29.19 5.60 -15.87
N ASN A 305 28.37 5.06 -16.78
CA ASN A 305 28.66 3.88 -17.59
C ASN A 305 28.37 4.17 -19.07
N PRO A 306 29.17 5.03 -19.74
CA PRO A 306 28.94 5.37 -21.13
C PRO A 306 28.99 4.08 -21.97
N PRO A 307 28.04 3.89 -22.90
CA PRO A 307 28.02 2.72 -23.75
C PRO A 307 29.35 2.59 -24.47
N SER A 308 29.92 1.39 -24.49
CA SER A 308 31.12 1.11 -25.27
C SER A 308 30.84 1.51 -26.72
N LEU A 309 31.70 2.36 -27.29
CA LEU A 309 31.67 2.76 -28.70
C LEU A 309 31.97 1.55 -29.59
N THR A 310 31.02 0.66 -29.73
CA THR A 310 30.89 -0.25 -30.87
C THR A 310 29.55 0.07 -31.52
N PRO A 311 29.52 0.39 -32.83
CA PRO A 311 28.28 0.69 -33.52
C PRO A 311 27.54 -0.63 -33.76
N ASP A 312 26.83 -1.11 -32.74
CA ASP A 312 25.91 -2.22 -32.89
C ASP A 312 24.50 -1.68 -33.18
N SER A 313 23.84 -2.37 -34.11
CA SER A 313 22.52 -2.13 -34.70
C SER A 313 21.37 -1.89 -33.70
N ASP A 314 21.60 -2.05 -32.40
CA ASP A 314 20.58 -1.99 -31.35
C ASP A 314 20.08 -0.58 -31.07
N GLY A 315 20.90 0.45 -31.32
CA GLY A 315 20.48 1.85 -31.21
C GLY A 315 19.41 2.24 -32.24
N GLU A 316 19.51 1.71 -33.47
CA GLU A 316 18.49 1.90 -34.50
C GLU A 316 17.22 1.11 -34.17
N VAL A 317 17.35 -0.10 -33.62
CA VAL A 317 16.20 -0.91 -33.19
C VAL A 317 15.43 -0.23 -32.04
N SER A 318 16.12 0.33 -31.05
CA SER A 318 15.49 1.05 -29.93
C SER A 318 14.76 2.31 -30.42
N VAL A 319 15.37 3.08 -31.33
CA VAL A 319 14.71 4.24 -31.96
C VAL A 319 13.49 3.82 -32.78
N LEU A 320 13.56 2.69 -33.49
CA LEU A 320 12.44 2.15 -34.26
C LEU A 320 11.31 1.63 -33.36
N VAL A 321 11.63 1.00 -32.22
CA VAL A 321 10.65 0.57 -31.22
C VAL A 321 9.95 1.77 -30.59
N ASP A 322 10.69 2.81 -30.21
CA ASP A 322 10.12 4.07 -29.70
C ASP A 322 9.20 4.73 -30.73
N MET A 323 9.60 4.72 -32.01
CA MET A 323 8.78 5.26 -33.09
C MET A 323 7.51 4.42 -33.32
N ALA A 324 7.60 3.10 -33.28
CA ALA A 324 6.46 2.19 -33.40
C ALA A 324 5.49 2.35 -32.22
N MET A 325 6.00 2.53 -31.01
CA MET A 325 5.19 2.76 -29.81
C MET A 325 4.49 4.13 -29.85
N ARG A 326 5.14 5.17 -30.38
CA ARG A 326 4.49 6.48 -30.65
C ARG A 326 3.38 6.38 -31.70
N ILE A 327 3.58 5.60 -32.76
CA ILE A 327 2.55 5.38 -33.79
C ILE A 327 1.36 4.60 -33.20
N SER A 328 1.62 3.59 -32.37
CA SER A 328 0.58 2.84 -31.66
C SER A 328 -0.24 3.74 -30.73
N ARG A 329 0.42 4.68 -30.03
CA ARG A 329 -0.19 5.73 -29.21
C ARG A 329 -1.15 6.61 -30.02
N ASP A 330 -0.71 7.10 -31.16
CA ASP A 330 -1.53 7.97 -32.03
C ASP A 330 -2.76 7.24 -32.59
N LEU A 331 -2.61 5.96 -32.93
CA LEU A 331 -3.71 5.11 -33.40
C LEU A 331 -4.74 4.86 -32.29
N ALA A 332 -4.30 4.48 -31.09
CA ALA A 332 -5.18 4.25 -29.95
C ALA A 332 -5.95 5.51 -29.51
N CYS A 333 -5.29 6.67 -29.51
CA CYS A 333 -5.94 7.95 -29.23
C CYS A 333 -6.97 8.34 -30.31
N SER A 334 -6.70 8.01 -31.59
CA SER A 334 -7.61 8.31 -32.70
C SER A 334 -8.90 7.47 -32.68
N GLU A 335 -8.82 6.21 -32.28
CA GLU A 335 -9.98 5.32 -32.16
C GLU A 335 -10.89 5.68 -30.97
N SER A 336 -10.31 6.14 -29.86
CA SER A 336 -11.08 6.60 -28.69
C SER A 336 -11.94 7.85 -28.99
N ARG A 337 -11.49 8.70 -29.93
CA ARG A 337 -12.21 9.91 -30.37
C ARG A 337 -13.28 9.61 -31.41
N ALA A 338 -13.12 8.55 -32.20
CA ALA A 338 -14.13 8.11 -33.18
C ALA A 338 -15.34 7.44 -32.53
N GLY A 339 -15.18 6.85 -31.33
CA GLY A 339 -16.26 6.22 -30.56
C GLY A 339 -17.12 7.18 -29.71
N ARG A 340 -16.79 8.48 -29.68
CA ARG A 340 -17.62 9.54 -29.06
C ARG A 340 -18.21 10.45 -30.14
N ARG A 341 -19.14 9.93 -30.93
CA ARG A 341 -20.09 10.72 -31.73
C ARG A 341 -21.49 10.17 -31.59
#